data_AF-A0AAD9CLH9-F1
#
_entry.id   AF-A0AAD9CLH9-F1
#
_cell.length_a   1.000
_cell.length_b   1.000
_cell.length_c   1.000
_cell.angle_alpha   90.00
_cell.angle_beta   90.00
_cell.angle_gamma   90.00
#
_symmetry.space_group_name_H-M   'P 1'
#
loop_
_entity.id
_entity.type
_entity.pdbx_description
1 polymer ?
#
loop_
_entity_poly.entity_id
_entity_poly.type
_entity_poly.pdbx_seq_one_letter_code
_entity_poly.pdbx_strand_id
1 'polypeptide(L)'
;MAYPGASMEDGEGVLAEGDVASAVALMVTERISALMDQTFSELHSTLDRMSSRIEDNTERITETESRISEGVDRTASLECTVTELVQKVKILTERAEDSENRSRRDNIRVTGLKEGAEGRQAIKFFETWLPNTLGLETKRGVIKIDRAHRAHRALGPPKENYQDPLSLNCTTSVTNNGSLQRLRRKATSTTKKTRSTFARIYRHM
;
A
#
# COMPACT_ATOMS: atom_id res chain seq x y z
N MET A 1 10.71 -133.40 29.42
CA MET A 1 11.53 -132.82 28.33
C MET A 1 11.65 -131.31 28.59
N ALA A 2 12.89 -130.81 28.60
CA ALA A 2 13.36 -129.44 28.33
C ALA A 2 12.54 -128.19 28.78
N TYR A 3 13.17 -127.35 29.62
CA TYR A 3 13.01 -125.88 29.73
C TYR A 3 13.38 -125.19 28.38
N PRO A 4 13.19 -123.86 28.10
CA PRO A 4 13.04 -122.71 29.02
C PRO A 4 11.96 -121.66 28.58
N GLY A 5 11.54 -120.70 29.40
CA GLY A 5 12.28 -119.48 29.72
C GLY A 5 11.51 -118.25 29.22
N ALA A 6 10.44 -117.87 29.90
CA ALA A 6 9.81 -116.57 29.72
C ALA A 6 10.52 -115.56 30.62
N SER A 7 11.61 -114.99 30.12
CA SER A 7 12.23 -113.82 30.74
C SER A 7 11.34 -112.61 30.44
N MET A 8 10.70 -112.09 31.49
CA MET A 8 10.24 -110.71 31.55
C MET A 8 11.46 -109.81 31.40
N GLU A 9 11.57 -109.13 30.26
CA GLU A 9 12.35 -107.91 30.15
C GLU A 9 11.39 -106.75 30.38
N ASP A 10 11.29 -106.32 31.64
CA ASP A 10 10.79 -105.00 32.00
C ASP A 10 11.85 -103.98 31.55
N GLY A 11 11.83 -103.68 30.25
CA GLY A 11 12.63 -102.61 29.65
C GLY A 11 12.05 -101.26 30.03
N GLU A 12 12.32 -100.82 31.25
CA GLU A 12 12.12 -99.44 31.67
C GLU A 12 13.02 -98.55 30.78
N GLY A 13 12.42 -97.95 29.76
CA GLY A 13 13.09 -97.05 28.82
C GLY A 13 13.49 -95.75 29.51
N VAL A 14 14.56 -95.79 30.29
CA VAL A 14 15.25 -94.61 30.78
C VAL A 14 16.05 -94.05 29.60
N LEU A 15 15.44 -93.13 28.85
CA LEU A 15 16.15 -92.31 27.88
C LEU A 15 17.29 -91.60 28.62
N ALA A 16 18.53 -91.81 28.17
CA ALA A 16 19.71 -91.25 28.81
C ALA A 16 19.59 -89.72 28.93
N GLU A 17 19.91 -89.15 30.10
CA GLU A 17 19.79 -87.70 30.38
C GLU A 17 20.45 -86.80 29.32
N GLY A 18 21.48 -87.31 28.61
CA GLY A 18 22.14 -86.62 27.51
C GLY A 18 21.27 -86.40 26.27
N ASP A 19 20.34 -87.29 25.95
CA ASP A 19 19.42 -87.14 24.80
C ASP A 19 18.34 -86.09 25.09
N VAL A 20 17.85 -86.03 26.33
CA VAL A 20 16.86 -85.02 26.75
C VAL A 20 17.50 -83.63 26.75
N ALA A 21 18.73 -83.49 27.24
CA ALA A 21 19.46 -82.22 27.22
C ALA A 21 19.74 -81.73 25.78
N SER A 22 20.12 -82.64 24.87
CA SER A 22 20.34 -82.34 23.46
C SER A 22 19.06 -81.90 22.74
N ALA A 23 17.94 -82.61 22.99
CA ALA A 23 16.64 -82.26 22.43
C ALA A 23 16.16 -80.88 22.92
N VAL A 24 16.32 -80.58 24.20
CA VAL A 24 15.98 -79.26 24.77
C VAL A 24 16.86 -78.17 24.16
N ALA A 25 18.17 -78.40 24.00
CA ALA A 25 19.07 -77.44 23.37
C ALA A 25 18.67 -77.13 21.92
N LEU A 26 18.30 -78.15 21.13
CA LEU A 26 17.80 -77.99 19.76
C LEU A 26 16.48 -77.22 19.69
N MET A 27 15.54 -77.51 20.59
CA MET A 27 14.27 -76.77 20.65
C MET A 27 14.47 -75.30 21.02
N VAL A 28 15.39 -75.02 21.95
CA VAL A 28 15.71 -73.65 22.36
C VAL A 28 16.38 -72.88 21.23
N THR A 29 17.36 -73.47 20.53
CA THR A 29 18.00 -72.80 19.39
C THR A 29 17.03 -72.57 18.24
N GLU A 30 16.15 -73.52 17.92
CA GLU A 30 15.12 -73.33 16.90
C GLU A 30 14.15 -72.20 17.27
N ARG A 31 13.70 -72.15 18.53
CA ARG A 31 12.81 -71.10 19.01
C ARG A 31 13.48 -69.72 19.02
N ILE A 32 14.76 -69.65 19.36
CA ILE A 32 15.54 -68.41 19.29
C ILE A 32 15.68 -67.96 17.84
N SER A 33 16.02 -68.85 16.92
CA SER A 33 16.11 -68.53 15.48
C SER A 33 14.78 -68.01 14.94
N ALA A 34 13.67 -68.67 15.25
CA ALA A 34 12.34 -68.23 14.85
C ALA A 34 11.97 -66.85 15.41
N LEU A 35 12.31 -66.58 16.68
CA LEU A 35 12.08 -65.27 17.30
C LEU A 35 12.97 -64.19 16.67
N MET A 36 14.23 -64.50 16.37
CA MET A 36 15.12 -63.59 15.64
C MET A 36 14.55 -63.23 14.28
N ASP A 37 14.15 -64.22 13.47
CA ASP A 37 13.56 -64.00 12.15
C ASP A 37 12.30 -63.14 12.22
N GLN A 38 11.42 -63.40 13.19
CA GLN A 38 10.24 -62.57 13.44
C GLN A 38 10.63 -61.12 13.77
N THR A 39 11.53 -60.91 14.74
CA THR A 39 11.94 -59.56 15.15
C THR A 39 12.66 -58.81 14.02
N PHE A 40 13.47 -59.48 13.22
CA PHE A 40 14.11 -58.87 12.04
C PHE A 40 13.08 -58.50 10.98
N SER A 41 12.09 -59.35 10.73
CA SER A 41 10.99 -59.04 9.81
C SER A 41 10.20 -57.81 10.27
N GLU A 42 9.85 -57.74 11.56
CA GLU A 42 9.16 -56.58 12.15
C GLU A 42 10.02 -55.30 12.07
N LEU A 43 11.32 -55.39 12.34
CA LEU A 43 12.25 -54.26 12.19
C LEU A 43 12.38 -53.81 10.74
N HIS A 44 12.50 -54.73 9.78
CA HIS A 44 12.54 -54.42 8.36
C HIS A 44 11.26 -53.69 7.93
N SER A 45 10.09 -54.19 8.31
CA SER A 45 8.82 -53.53 8.00
C SER A 45 8.72 -52.12 8.58
N THR A 46 9.26 -51.91 9.78
CA THR A 46 9.28 -50.60 10.44
C THR A 46 10.23 -49.64 9.73
N LEU A 47 11.39 -50.14 9.30
CA LEU A 47 12.37 -49.37 8.53
C LEU A 47 11.79 -48.97 7.18
N ASP A 48 11.16 -49.88 6.43
CA ASP A 48 10.52 -49.57 5.15
C ASP A 48 9.43 -48.50 5.30
N ARG A 49 8.61 -48.62 6.34
CA ARG A 49 7.61 -47.60 6.67
C ARG A 49 8.24 -46.25 7.04
N MET A 50 9.39 -46.25 7.72
CA MET A 50 10.12 -45.03 8.04
C MET A 50 10.71 -44.40 6.78
N SER A 51 11.35 -45.18 5.91
CA SER A 51 11.89 -44.72 4.63
C SER A 51 10.81 -44.09 3.76
N SER A 52 9.66 -44.77 3.61
CA SER A 52 8.53 -44.23 2.84
C SER A 52 7.99 -42.91 3.43
N ARG A 53 7.92 -42.79 4.76
CA ARG A 53 7.52 -41.52 5.40
C ARG A 53 8.55 -40.41 5.24
N ILE A 54 9.84 -40.75 5.20
CA ILE A 54 10.91 -39.77 4.95
C ILE A 54 10.82 -39.26 3.51
N GLU A 55 10.57 -40.15 2.55
CA GLU A 55 10.35 -39.78 1.14
C GLU A 55 9.15 -38.83 0.99
N ASP A 56 7.97 -39.19 1.52
CA ASP A 56 6.77 -38.33 1.49
C ASP A 56 7.03 -36.96 2.13
N ASN A 57 7.70 -36.94 3.29
CA ASN A 57 8.05 -35.68 3.94
C ASN A 57 9.03 -34.85 3.09
N THR A 58 9.99 -35.49 2.42
CA THR A 58 10.95 -34.80 1.55
C THR A 58 10.23 -34.16 0.37
N GLU A 59 9.31 -34.87 -0.27
CA GLU A 59 8.47 -34.34 -1.35
C GLU A 59 7.64 -33.15 -0.87
N ARG A 60 6.94 -33.29 0.26
CA ARG A 60 6.14 -32.20 0.82
C ARG A 60 6.97 -30.99 1.22
N ILE A 61 8.16 -31.20 1.80
CA ILE A 61 9.07 -30.12 2.16
C ILE A 61 9.53 -29.37 0.90
N THR A 62 9.99 -30.09 -0.12
CA THR A 62 10.44 -29.46 -1.38
C THR A 62 9.33 -28.69 -2.09
N GLU A 63 8.09 -29.19 -2.10
CA GLU A 63 6.94 -28.44 -2.62
C GLU A 63 6.71 -27.15 -1.81
N THR A 64 6.72 -27.24 -0.48
CA THR A 64 6.52 -26.05 0.38
C THR A 64 7.63 -25.04 0.21
N GLU A 65 8.88 -25.46 0.09
CA GLU A 65 10.04 -24.59 -0.16
C GLU A 65 9.92 -23.88 -1.51
N SER A 66 9.50 -24.59 -2.56
CA SER A 66 9.24 -24.00 -3.87
C SER A 66 8.13 -22.93 -3.81
N ARG A 67 7.01 -23.24 -3.14
CA ARG A 67 5.90 -22.29 -2.95
C ARG A 67 6.31 -21.07 -2.11
N ILE A 68 7.15 -21.27 -1.10
CA ILE A 68 7.70 -20.17 -0.30
C ILE A 68 8.60 -19.30 -1.17
N SER A 69 9.49 -19.89 -1.98
CA SER A 69 10.36 -19.14 -2.89
C SER A 69 9.54 -18.26 -3.84
N GLU A 70 8.53 -18.83 -4.51
CA GLU A 70 7.63 -18.06 -5.37
C GLU A 70 6.89 -16.95 -4.62
N GLY A 71 6.45 -17.23 -3.38
CA GLY A 71 5.81 -16.24 -2.51
C GLY A 71 6.74 -15.09 -2.13
N VAL A 72 8.01 -15.38 -1.84
CA VAL A 72 9.04 -14.38 -1.54
C VAL A 72 9.31 -13.51 -2.77
N ASP A 73 9.49 -14.12 -3.94
CA ASP A 73 9.72 -13.37 -5.19
C ASP A 73 8.54 -12.47 -5.54
N ARG A 74 7.31 -12.98 -5.38
CA ARG A 74 6.09 -12.19 -5.58
C ARG A 74 6.02 -11.03 -4.58
N THR A 75 6.34 -11.26 -3.31
CA THR A 75 6.32 -10.21 -2.28
C THR A 75 7.35 -9.13 -2.60
N ALA A 76 8.57 -9.50 -2.97
CA ALA A 76 9.61 -8.54 -3.37
C ALA A 76 9.18 -7.70 -4.59
N SER A 77 8.55 -8.32 -5.58
CA SER A 77 8.01 -7.60 -6.73
C SER A 77 6.90 -6.60 -6.33
N LEU A 78 6.01 -7.00 -5.42
CA LEU A 78 4.94 -6.14 -4.92
C LEU A 78 5.51 -4.98 -4.12
N GLU A 79 6.48 -5.22 -3.24
CA GLU A 79 7.16 -4.17 -2.48
C GLU A 79 7.78 -3.13 -3.43
N CYS A 80 8.47 -3.57 -4.48
CA CYS A 80 9.01 -2.69 -5.51
C CYS A 80 7.90 -1.81 -6.13
N THR A 81 6.81 -2.41 -6.60
CA THR A 81 5.70 -1.66 -7.20
C THR A 81 5.06 -0.68 -6.22
N VAL A 82 4.92 -1.05 -4.94
CA VAL A 82 4.38 -0.17 -3.90
C VAL A 82 5.31 1.01 -3.69
N THR A 83 6.63 0.82 -3.62
CA THR A 83 7.57 1.93 -3.48
C THR A 83 7.50 2.91 -4.66
N GLU A 84 7.41 2.41 -5.89
CA GLU A 84 7.23 3.25 -7.08
C GLU A 84 5.91 4.03 -7.04
N LEU A 85 4.82 3.38 -6.64
CA LEU A 85 3.52 4.02 -6.54
C LEU A 85 3.51 5.10 -5.47
N VAL A 86 4.13 4.85 -4.31
CA VAL A 86 4.28 5.87 -3.24
C VAL A 86 5.05 7.08 -3.76
N GLN A 87 6.14 6.87 -4.52
CA GLN A 87 6.89 7.97 -5.13
C GLN A 87 6.05 8.74 -6.17
N LYS A 88 5.32 8.04 -7.04
CA LYS A 88 4.43 8.65 -8.03
C LYS A 88 3.33 9.47 -7.36
N VAL A 89 2.70 8.93 -6.31
CA VAL A 89 1.68 9.64 -5.53
C VAL A 89 2.28 10.90 -4.91
N LYS A 90 3.45 10.83 -4.28
CA LYS A 90 4.13 12.00 -3.71
C LYS A 90 4.35 13.10 -4.76
N ILE A 91 4.90 12.75 -5.93
CA ILE A 91 5.14 13.71 -7.03
C ILE A 91 3.84 14.32 -7.53
N LEU A 92 2.79 13.51 -7.70
CA LEU A 92 1.49 14.00 -8.15
C LEU A 92 0.83 14.92 -7.12
N THR A 93 0.94 14.60 -5.84
CA THR A 93 0.45 15.45 -4.74
C THR A 93 1.19 16.78 -4.73
N GLU A 94 2.52 16.79 -4.79
CA GLU A 94 3.32 18.03 -4.85
C GLU A 94 2.96 18.89 -6.08
N ARG A 95 2.76 18.25 -7.24
CA ARG A 95 2.32 18.96 -8.46
C ARG A 95 0.91 19.51 -8.35
N ALA A 96 0.00 18.77 -7.74
CA ALA A 96 -1.37 19.23 -7.49
C ALA A 96 -1.37 20.42 -6.53
N GLU A 97 -0.61 20.34 -5.44
CA GLU A 97 -0.44 21.43 -4.47
C GLU A 97 0.21 22.68 -5.10
N ASP A 98 1.26 22.54 -5.91
CA ASP A 98 1.84 23.72 -6.60
C ASP A 98 0.86 24.31 -7.61
N SER A 99 0.12 23.49 -8.36
CA SER A 99 -0.89 23.95 -9.30
C SER A 99 -2.02 24.71 -8.59
N GLU A 100 -2.53 24.17 -7.48
CA GLU A 100 -3.53 24.84 -6.68
C GLU A 100 -2.99 26.14 -6.07
N ASN A 101 -1.78 26.10 -5.48
CA ASN A 101 -1.13 27.28 -4.94
C ASN A 101 -0.86 28.33 -6.02
N ARG A 102 -0.54 27.93 -7.25
CA ARG A 102 -0.37 28.83 -8.39
C ARG A 102 -1.71 29.45 -8.80
N SER A 103 -2.76 28.64 -8.89
CA SER A 103 -4.11 29.13 -9.19
C SER A 103 -4.60 30.14 -8.13
N ARG A 104 -4.45 29.82 -6.84
CA ARG A 104 -4.79 30.75 -5.73
C ARG A 104 -3.97 32.03 -5.79
N ARG A 105 -2.67 31.95 -6.15
CA ARG A 105 -1.78 33.12 -6.33
C ARG A 105 -2.25 34.04 -7.46
N ASP A 106 -2.92 33.52 -8.48
CA ASP A 106 -3.36 34.29 -9.64
C ASP A 106 -4.74 34.93 -9.44
N ASN A 107 -5.45 34.57 -8.38
CA ASN A 107 -6.75 35.14 -8.02
C ASN A 107 -6.61 36.37 -7.10
N ILE A 108 -7.33 37.44 -7.44
CA ILE A 108 -7.40 38.71 -6.70
C ILE A 108 -8.86 38.96 -6.29
N ARG A 109 -9.08 39.35 -5.04
CA ARG A 109 -10.42 39.68 -4.53
C ARG A 109 -10.56 41.18 -4.30
N VAL A 110 -11.56 41.80 -4.91
CA VAL A 110 -11.89 43.22 -4.72
C VAL A 110 -13.16 43.32 -3.89
N THR A 111 -13.13 44.10 -2.80
CA THR A 111 -14.25 44.29 -1.87
C THR A 111 -14.60 45.78 -1.78
N GLY A 112 -15.87 46.12 -1.54
CA GLY A 112 -16.32 47.52 -1.40
C GLY A 112 -16.49 48.29 -2.72
N LEU A 113 -16.54 47.57 -3.84
CA LEU A 113 -16.95 48.13 -5.12
C LEU A 113 -18.47 48.02 -5.27
N LYS A 114 -19.14 49.17 -5.39
CA LYS A 114 -20.60 49.27 -5.61
C LYS A 114 -21.04 48.34 -6.74
N GLU A 115 -22.17 47.69 -6.54
CA GLU A 115 -22.80 46.89 -7.58
C GLU A 115 -23.10 47.76 -8.80
N GLY A 116 -22.82 47.23 -9.99
CA GLY A 116 -22.98 47.95 -11.26
C GLY A 116 -21.87 48.96 -11.62
N ALA A 117 -20.90 49.23 -10.74
CA ALA A 117 -19.79 50.16 -11.03
C ALA A 117 -18.91 49.72 -12.23
N GLU A 118 -18.92 48.43 -12.53
CA GLU A 118 -18.16 47.80 -13.63
C GLU A 118 -18.86 47.93 -14.99
N GLY A 119 -20.16 48.26 -15.00
CA GLY A 119 -21.00 48.24 -16.19
C GLY A 119 -21.20 46.83 -16.77
N ARG A 120 -21.44 46.75 -18.09
CA ARG A 120 -21.69 45.48 -18.80
C ARG A 120 -20.43 44.63 -19.07
N GLN A 121 -19.24 45.21 -18.98
CA GLN A 121 -17.97 44.54 -19.32
C GLN A 121 -16.96 44.67 -18.18
N ALA A 122 -17.13 43.83 -17.16
CA ALA A 122 -16.27 43.80 -15.97
C ALA A 122 -14.79 43.63 -16.31
N ILE A 123 -14.46 42.73 -17.26
CA ILE A 123 -13.08 42.47 -17.68
C ILE A 123 -12.39 43.79 -18.10
N LYS A 124 -12.92 44.48 -19.13
CA LYS A 124 -12.32 45.73 -19.64
C LYS A 124 -12.23 46.83 -18.59
N PHE A 125 -13.21 46.90 -17.68
CA PHE A 125 -13.17 47.84 -16.56
C PHE A 125 -11.93 47.59 -15.70
N PHE A 126 -11.69 46.35 -15.25
CA PHE A 126 -10.55 46.04 -14.38
C PHE A 126 -9.21 46.07 -15.11
N GLU A 127 -9.17 45.77 -16.40
CA GLU A 127 -7.96 45.86 -17.21
C GLU A 127 -7.35 47.28 -17.19
N THR A 128 -8.20 48.31 -17.08
CA THR A 128 -7.80 49.73 -17.01
C THR A 128 -7.81 50.27 -15.58
N TRP A 129 -8.79 49.85 -14.76
CA TRP A 129 -8.97 50.33 -13.40
C TRP A 129 -7.86 49.85 -12.45
N LEU A 130 -7.38 48.61 -12.58
CA LEU A 130 -6.32 48.08 -11.71
C LEU A 130 -4.99 48.84 -11.90
N PRO A 131 -4.46 49.04 -13.12
CA PRO A 131 -3.26 49.83 -13.34
C PRO A 131 -3.38 51.26 -12.81
N ASN A 132 -4.50 51.93 -13.05
CA ASN A 132 -4.73 53.31 -12.61
C ASN A 132 -4.85 53.42 -11.09
N THR A 133 -5.56 52.48 -10.45
CA THR A 133 -5.79 52.51 -9.01
C THR A 133 -4.50 52.19 -8.25
N LEU A 134 -3.72 51.22 -8.72
CA LEU A 134 -2.51 50.75 -8.06
C LEU A 134 -1.24 51.46 -8.56
N GLY A 135 -1.34 52.32 -9.57
CA GLY A 135 -0.20 53.01 -10.16
C GLY A 135 0.84 52.00 -10.68
N LEU A 136 0.38 51.03 -11.47
CA LEU A 136 1.26 49.98 -12.03
C LEU A 136 1.76 50.40 -13.40
N GLU A 137 3.06 50.62 -13.50
CA GLU A 137 3.74 50.81 -14.77
C GLU A 137 3.79 49.48 -15.53
N THR A 138 2.85 49.33 -16.46
CA THR A 138 2.75 48.17 -17.34
C THR A 138 3.14 48.61 -18.74
N LYS A 139 3.85 47.77 -19.51
CA LYS A 139 4.38 48.12 -20.85
C LYS A 139 3.34 48.70 -21.83
N ARG A 140 2.04 48.39 -21.63
CA ARG A 140 0.92 48.92 -22.42
C ARG A 140 -0.15 49.61 -21.57
N GLY A 141 0.08 49.83 -20.29
CA GLY A 141 -0.93 50.37 -19.36
C GLY A 141 -2.13 49.45 -19.07
N VAL A 142 -2.10 48.20 -19.54
CA VAL A 142 -3.22 47.24 -19.43
C VAL A 142 -2.74 45.93 -18.79
N ILE A 143 -3.50 45.40 -17.84
CA ILE A 143 -3.30 44.05 -17.27
C ILE A 143 -4.35 43.13 -17.91
N LYS A 144 -3.93 41.99 -18.47
CA LYS A 144 -4.88 41.00 -19.00
C LYS A 144 -5.58 40.27 -17.87
N ILE A 145 -6.91 40.18 -17.96
CA ILE A 145 -7.76 39.47 -17.00
C ILE A 145 -8.51 38.40 -17.77
N ASP A 146 -8.43 37.16 -17.28
CA ASP A 146 -9.04 36.00 -17.95
C ASP A 146 -10.52 35.89 -17.56
N ARG A 147 -10.82 36.03 -16.27
CA ARG A 147 -12.20 36.01 -15.77
C ARG A 147 -12.41 37.05 -14.68
N ALA A 148 -13.52 37.75 -14.77
CA ALA A 148 -13.99 38.68 -13.76
C ALA A 148 -15.44 38.34 -13.44
N HIS A 149 -15.73 37.95 -12.20
CA HIS A 149 -17.09 37.65 -11.76
C HIS A 149 -17.31 38.07 -10.31
N ARG A 150 -18.55 38.43 -9.96
CA ARG A 150 -18.93 38.61 -8.56
C ARG A 150 -18.90 37.25 -7.88
N ALA A 151 -18.26 37.14 -6.72
CA ALA A 151 -18.35 35.91 -5.95
C ALA A 151 -19.81 35.74 -5.50
N HIS A 152 -20.44 34.61 -5.84
CA HIS A 152 -21.79 34.34 -5.37
C HIS A 152 -21.80 34.24 -3.84
N ARG A 153 -22.83 34.85 -3.27
CA ARG A 153 -23.19 34.85 -1.85
C ARG A 153 -22.92 33.50 -1.19
N ALA A 154 -22.15 33.49 -0.09
CA ALA A 154 -22.29 32.39 0.87
C ALA A 154 -23.73 32.47 1.42
N LEU A 155 -24.46 31.35 1.35
CA LEU A 155 -25.83 31.19 1.87
C LEU A 155 -25.93 31.77 3.29
N GLY A 156 -26.45 32.98 3.44
CA GLY A 156 -26.63 33.67 4.72
C GLY A 156 -27.49 34.92 4.51
N PRO A 157 -28.16 35.50 5.52
CA PRO A 157 -29.15 36.57 5.31
C PRO A 157 -28.52 37.87 4.74
N PRO A 158 -29.23 38.64 3.88
CA PRO A 158 -28.76 39.93 3.36
C PRO A 158 -28.38 40.87 4.50
N LYS A 159 -27.12 41.30 4.55
CA LYS A 159 -26.70 42.37 5.46
C LYS A 159 -26.90 43.70 4.76
N GLU A 160 -27.64 44.59 5.40
CA GLU A 160 -27.87 45.96 4.94
C GLU A 160 -26.51 46.66 4.74
N ASN A 161 -26.25 47.20 3.54
CA ASN A 161 -24.99 47.81 3.12
C ASN A 161 -23.78 46.89 2.83
N TYR A 162 -23.96 45.57 2.71
CA TYR A 162 -22.88 44.67 2.29
C TYR A 162 -22.82 44.57 0.75
N GLN A 163 -21.74 45.06 0.14
CA GLN A 163 -21.48 44.90 -1.29
C GLN A 163 -20.76 43.58 -1.54
N ASP A 164 -21.30 42.76 -2.45
CA ASP A 164 -20.72 41.46 -2.77
C ASP A 164 -19.29 41.62 -3.31
N PRO A 165 -18.31 40.89 -2.74
CA PRO A 165 -16.94 40.91 -3.21
C PRO A 165 -16.85 40.42 -4.65
N LEU A 166 -15.99 41.08 -5.42
CA LEU A 166 -15.58 40.61 -6.73
C LEU A 166 -14.41 39.65 -6.63
N SER A 167 -14.54 38.48 -7.26
CA SER A 167 -13.43 37.57 -7.53
C SER A 167 -12.93 37.78 -8.96
N LEU A 168 -11.70 38.27 -9.07
CA LEU A 168 -10.99 38.44 -10.34
C LEU A 168 -9.98 37.30 -10.45
N ASN A 169 -10.13 36.45 -11.46
CA ASN A 169 -9.09 35.48 -11.80
C ASN A 169 -8.24 36.10 -12.91
N CYS A 170 -7.04 36.51 -12.53
CA CYS A 170 -6.09 37.13 -13.44
C CYS A 170 -5.11 36.05 -13.90
N THR A 171 -5.48 35.25 -14.91
CA THR A 171 -4.55 34.28 -15.49
C THR A 171 -3.48 35.01 -16.29
N THR A 172 -2.28 35.22 -15.73
CA THR A 172 -1.14 35.72 -16.49
C THR A 172 -0.53 34.60 -17.33
N SER A 173 -1.06 34.41 -18.53
CA SER A 173 -0.32 33.74 -19.59
C SER A 173 0.53 34.71 -20.42
N VAL A 174 0.28 36.03 -20.36
CA VAL A 174 0.89 37.01 -21.31
C VAL A 174 1.46 38.28 -20.68
N THR A 175 1.68 38.33 -19.36
CA THR A 175 2.33 39.50 -18.74
C THR A 175 3.39 39.05 -17.76
N ASN A 176 4.63 39.51 -17.95
CA ASN A 176 5.81 39.17 -17.15
C ASN A 176 5.45 39.03 -15.66
N ASN A 177 5.86 37.93 -15.02
CA ASN A 177 5.62 37.62 -13.61
C ASN A 177 5.89 38.80 -12.64
N GLY A 178 6.79 39.72 -13.01
CA GLY A 178 7.09 40.94 -12.24
C GLY A 178 5.93 41.94 -12.11
N SER A 179 5.01 42.02 -13.08
CA SER A 179 3.84 42.92 -13.00
C SER A 179 2.83 42.42 -11.96
N LEU A 180 2.62 41.11 -11.86
CA LEU A 180 1.78 40.52 -10.81
C LEU A 180 2.40 40.64 -9.44
N GLN A 181 3.71 40.44 -9.29
CA GLN A 181 4.35 40.64 -7.98
C GLN A 181 4.22 42.09 -7.50
N ARG A 182 4.33 43.07 -8.40
CA ARG A 182 4.07 44.49 -8.08
C ARG A 182 2.60 44.74 -7.76
N LEU A 183 1.68 44.17 -8.54
CA LEU A 183 0.23 44.21 -8.28
C LEU A 183 -0.08 43.65 -6.89
N ARG A 184 0.52 42.52 -6.51
CA ARG A 184 0.37 41.86 -5.20
C ARG A 184 0.87 42.72 -4.04
N ARG A 185 2.10 43.26 -4.15
CA ARG A 185 2.70 44.14 -3.11
C ARG A 185 1.87 45.40 -2.86
N LYS A 186 1.26 45.94 -3.92
CA LYS A 186 0.40 47.13 -3.81
C LYS A 186 -1.03 46.80 -3.41
N ALA A 187 -1.59 45.67 -3.86
CA ALA A 187 -2.95 45.25 -3.54
C ALA A 187 -3.15 45.11 -2.02
N THR A 188 -2.22 44.47 -1.31
CA THR A 188 -2.30 44.28 0.16
C THR A 188 -2.26 45.58 0.96
N SER A 189 -1.81 46.69 0.38
CA SER A 189 -1.61 47.97 1.07
C SER A 189 -2.52 49.10 0.56
N THR A 190 -3.19 48.93 -0.57
CA THR A 190 -3.92 50.03 -1.21
C THR A 190 -5.38 50.05 -0.80
N THR A 191 -5.74 51.03 0.02
CA THR A 191 -7.10 51.54 0.18
C THR A 191 -7.17 52.87 -0.57
N LYS A 192 -8.01 52.95 -1.60
CA LYS A 192 -8.27 54.24 -2.28
C LYS A 192 -9.73 54.61 -2.17
N LYS A 193 -9.97 55.81 -1.65
CA LYS A 193 -11.25 56.50 -1.69
C LYS A 193 -11.30 57.27 -3.01
N THR A 194 -11.85 56.67 -4.06
CA THR A 194 -12.24 57.43 -5.25
C THR A 194 -13.57 58.14 -4.98
N ARG A 195 -13.87 59.20 -5.76
CA ARG A 195 -15.02 60.12 -5.59
C ARG A 195 -16.41 59.46 -5.41
N SER A 196 -16.56 58.13 -5.48
CA SER A 196 -17.84 57.42 -5.25
C SER A 196 -17.74 56.04 -4.57
N THR A 197 -16.54 55.48 -4.30
CA THR A 197 -16.40 54.08 -3.88
C THR A 197 -15.14 53.81 -3.06
N PHE A 198 -15.23 52.93 -2.06
CA PHE A 198 -14.12 52.51 -1.19
C PHE A 198 -13.75 51.07 -1.49
N ALA A 199 -12.78 50.84 -2.37
CA ALA A 199 -12.38 49.49 -2.75
C ALA A 199 -11.15 49.02 -1.94
N ARG A 200 -11.21 47.80 -1.39
CA ARG A 200 -10.08 47.08 -0.81
C ARG A 200 -9.76 45.86 -1.66
N ILE A 201 -8.47 45.67 -1.95
CA ILE A 201 -7.99 44.58 -2.79
C ILE A 201 -7.23 43.60 -1.90
N TYR A 202 -7.62 42.34 -1.92
CA TYR A 202 -7.02 41.27 -1.14
C TYR A 202 -6.46 40.18 -2.05
N ARG A 203 -5.39 39.54 -1.59
CA ARG A 203 -4.93 38.28 -2.14
C ARG A 203 -5.89 37.17 -1.68
N HIS A 204 -6.27 36.27 -2.58
CA HIS A 204 -6.97 35.06 -2.18
C HIS A 204 -6.00 34.14 -1.42
N MET A 205 -6.34 33.77 -0.18
CA MET A 205 -5.63 32.75 0.61
C MET A 205 -6.02 31.35 0.14
#